data_AF-A0A915YVY4-F1
#
_entry.id   AF-A0A915YVY4-F1
#
_cell.length_a   1.000
_cell.length_b   1.000
_cell.length_c   1.000
_cell.angle_alpha   90.00
_cell.angle_beta   90.00
_cell.angle_gamma   90.00
#
_symmetry.space_group_name_H-M   'P 1'
#
loop_
_entity.id
_entity.type
_entity.pdbx_description
1 polymer ?
#
loop_
_entity_poly.entity_id
_entity_poly.type
_entity_poly.pdbx_seq_one_letter_code
_entity_poly.pdbx_strand_id
1 'polypeptide(L)'
;MSNNKDELQTSRNSDKWTEELKLYRKLNFHENIIKFFGITDNKENRDGQVKKYLVMEYANGGTFRNYLRENFENLTWNDKFNLAFQLSCAVSYLHDEKIVHRDLHSNNISQGLKETPIPNTPEDYIKIYTECWNNEPINRPTIIQRITSNNSKFYKVEYN
;
A
#
# COMPACT_ATOMS: atom_id res chain seq x y z
N MET A 1 6.38 41.24 25.91
CA MET A 1 7.13 40.65 24.78
C MET A 1 6.80 39.17 24.74
N SER A 2 5.77 38.78 23.99
CA SER A 2 5.39 37.37 23.81
C SER A 2 5.18 37.11 22.33
N ASN A 3 5.45 35.86 21.97
CA ASN A 3 5.11 35.15 20.73
C ASN A 3 6.15 35.22 19.61
N ASN A 4 7.25 34.49 19.84
CA ASN A 4 8.15 33.98 18.80
C ASN A 4 7.98 32.46 18.60
N LYS A 5 6.85 31.87 19.03
CA LYS A 5 6.58 30.42 18.95
C LYS A 5 5.67 30.04 17.77
N ASP A 6 4.75 30.91 17.37
CA ASP A 6 3.79 30.62 16.30
C ASP A 6 4.42 30.71 14.89
N GLU A 7 5.39 31.60 14.69
CA GLU A 7 6.13 31.72 13.42
C GLU A 7 7.07 30.53 13.17
N LEU A 8 7.76 30.04 14.20
CA LEU A 8 8.64 28.87 14.14
C LEU A 8 7.88 27.55 13.95
N GLN A 9 6.65 27.43 14.49
CA GLN A 9 5.80 26.25 14.30
C GLN A 9 5.21 26.21 12.88
N THR A 10 4.89 27.38 12.32
CA THR A 10 4.31 27.52 10.98
C THR A 10 5.35 27.25 9.88
N SER A 11 6.60 27.72 10.05
CA SER A 11 7.68 27.45 9.07
C SER A 11 8.06 25.96 9.04
N ARG A 12 8.21 25.32 10.20
CA ARG A 12 8.51 23.88 10.31
C ARG A 12 7.48 22.99 9.66
N ASN A 13 6.19 23.36 9.77
CA ASN A 13 5.12 22.62 9.12
C ASN A 13 5.20 22.77 7.59
N SER A 14 5.42 23.99 7.08
CA SER A 14 5.55 24.25 5.63
C SER A 14 6.64 23.41 4.96
N ASP A 15 7.81 23.31 5.60
CA ASP A 15 8.94 22.53 5.06
C ASP A 15 8.64 21.03 5.01
N LYS A 16 8.01 20.49 6.07
CA LYS A 16 7.60 19.08 6.12
C LYS A 16 6.60 18.72 5.02
N TRP A 17 5.60 19.58 4.79
CA TRP A 17 4.61 19.38 3.73
C TRP A 17 5.22 19.44 2.33
N THR A 18 6.25 20.27 2.14
CA THR A 18 6.93 20.40 0.85
C THR A 18 7.72 19.15 0.49
N GLU A 19 8.37 18.52 1.46
CA GLU A 19 9.07 17.23 1.26
C GLU A 19 8.09 16.08 0.99
N GLU A 20 6.96 16.04 1.69
CA GLU A 20 5.92 15.03 1.48
C GLU A 20 5.29 15.13 0.07
N LEU A 21 5.06 16.35 -0.42
CA LEU A 21 4.58 16.58 -1.79
C LEU A 21 5.60 16.18 -2.87
N LYS A 22 6.91 16.37 -2.62
CA LYS A 22 7.96 15.89 -3.52
C LYS A 22 7.97 14.37 -3.61
N LEU A 23 7.75 13.68 -2.50
CA LEU A 23 7.64 12.21 -2.46
C LEU A 23 6.43 11.73 -3.28
N TYR A 24 5.25 12.32 -3.10
CA TYR A 24 4.06 11.96 -3.89
C TYR A 24 4.27 12.10 -5.41
N ARG A 25 5.01 13.13 -5.86
CA ARG A 25 5.34 13.29 -7.29
C ARG A 25 6.26 12.19 -7.81
N LYS A 26 7.17 11.66 -6.99
CA LYS A 26 8.01 10.50 -7.34
C LYS A 26 7.22 9.19 -7.39
N LEU A 27 6.09 9.11 -6.69
CA LEU A 27 5.28 7.89 -6.65
C LEU A 27 4.43 7.65 -7.90
N ASN A 28 4.24 8.68 -8.73
CA ASN A 28 3.40 8.63 -9.94
C ASN A 28 3.87 7.67 -11.05
N PHE A 29 5.03 7.01 -10.88
CA PHE A 29 5.63 6.14 -11.90
C PHE A 29 5.29 4.65 -11.74
N HIS A 30 4.67 4.23 -10.64
CA HIS A 30 4.30 2.83 -10.43
C HIS A 30 2.84 2.57 -10.83
N GLU A 31 2.59 1.57 -11.69
CA GLU A 31 1.27 1.26 -12.26
C GLU A 31 0.21 0.86 -11.21
N ASN A 32 0.64 0.33 -10.06
CA ASN A 32 -0.24 -0.06 -8.96
C ASN A 32 -0.35 0.98 -7.82
N ILE A 33 0.05 2.24 -8.06
CA ILE A 33 -0.13 3.35 -7.11
C ILE A 33 -1.01 4.43 -7.75
N ILE A 34 -2.07 4.83 -7.04
CA ILE A 34 -2.95 5.92 -7.48
C ILE A 34 -2.15 7.21 -7.62
N LYS A 35 -2.19 7.81 -8.81
CA LYS A 35 -1.42 9.03 -9.07
C LYS A 35 -1.95 10.19 -8.25
N PHE A 36 -1.01 10.98 -7.74
CA PHE A 36 -1.28 12.25 -7.07
C PHE A 36 -1.03 13.41 -8.03
N PHE A 37 -2.03 14.28 -8.19
CA PHE A 37 -1.95 15.43 -9.10
C PHE A 37 -1.69 16.76 -8.37
N GLY A 38 -2.11 16.91 -7.11
CA GLY A 38 -1.84 18.14 -6.35
C GLY A 38 -2.81 18.38 -5.20
N ILE A 39 -2.73 19.59 -4.63
CA ILE A 39 -3.68 20.09 -3.62
C ILE A 39 -4.45 21.25 -4.24
N THR A 40 -5.76 21.31 -3.98
CA THR A 40 -6.61 22.45 -4.31
C THR A 40 -7.29 22.98 -3.05
N ASP A 41 -7.60 24.27 -3.03
CA ASP A 41 -8.21 24.94 -1.88
C ASP A 41 -9.60 25.45 -2.26
N ASN A 42 -10.60 25.24 -1.41
CA ASN A 42 -11.91 25.89 -1.55
C ASN A 42 -12.03 27.03 -0.52
N LYS A 43 -12.20 28.25 -1.03
CA LYS A 43 -12.34 29.48 -0.24
C LYS A 43 -13.79 29.83 0.15
N GLU A 44 -14.76 28.98 -0.16
CA GLU A 44 -16.20 29.32 -0.07
C GLU A 44 -16.87 29.02 1.29
N ASN A 45 -16.13 28.59 2.32
CA ASN A 45 -16.78 28.34 3.61
C ASN A 45 -17.09 29.66 4.33
N ARG A 46 -18.35 29.80 4.78
CA ARG A 46 -18.91 30.96 5.50
C ARG A 46 -18.16 31.34 6.79
N ASP A 47 -17.28 30.46 7.26
CA ASP A 47 -16.54 30.58 8.51
C ASP A 47 -15.09 31.08 8.33
N GLY A 48 -14.69 31.46 7.10
CA GLY A 48 -13.33 31.91 6.78
C GLY A 48 -12.26 30.79 6.79
N GLN A 49 -12.65 29.54 7.04
CA GLN A 49 -11.74 28.39 7.02
C GLN A 49 -11.49 27.88 5.60
N VAL A 50 -10.23 27.93 5.17
CA VAL A 50 -9.77 27.33 3.91
C VAL A 50 -9.72 25.82 4.07
N LYS A 51 -10.54 25.08 3.32
CA LYS A 51 -10.44 23.62 3.22
C LYS A 51 -9.51 23.27 2.06
N LYS A 52 -8.51 22.43 2.35
CA LYS A 52 -7.60 21.85 1.36
C LYS A 52 -8.10 20.47 0.93
N TYR A 53 -7.96 20.16 -0.35
CA TYR A 53 -8.39 18.90 -0.96
C TYR A 53 -7.23 18.30 -1.74
N LEU A 54 -7.05 16.99 -1.63
CA LEU A 54 -6.10 16.22 -2.45
C LEU A 54 -6.76 15.91 -3.80
N VAL A 55 -6.03 16.13 -4.88
CA VAL A 55 -6.45 15.77 -6.24
C VAL A 55 -5.66 14.53 -6.65
N MET A 56 -6.37 13.43 -6.91
CA MET A 56 -5.81 12.11 -7.20
C MET A 56 -6.49 11.48 -8.40
N GLU A 57 -5.83 10.51 -9.03
CA GLU A 57 -6.41 9.67 -10.07
C GLU A 57 -7.66 8.95 -9.57
N TYR A 58 -8.71 8.98 -10.39
CA TYR A 58 -9.98 8.38 -10.05
C TYR A 58 -9.94 6.88 -10.34
N ALA A 59 -10.11 6.06 -9.29
CA ALA A 59 -10.25 4.62 -9.40
C ALA A 59 -11.73 4.25 -9.58
N ASN A 60 -12.14 3.90 -10.80
CA ASN A 60 -13.54 3.58 -11.11
C ASN A 60 -14.04 2.25 -10.50
N GLY A 61 -13.15 1.40 -9.98
CA GLY A 61 -13.47 0.08 -9.43
C GLY A 61 -13.93 0.07 -7.97
N GLY A 62 -14.09 1.25 -7.35
CA GLY A 62 -14.39 1.36 -5.93
C GLY A 62 -13.23 0.91 -5.03
N THR A 63 -13.52 0.56 -3.78
CA THR A 63 -12.48 0.12 -2.84
C THR A 63 -12.11 -1.35 -3.08
N PHE A 64 -10.84 -1.69 -2.87
CA PHE A 64 -10.38 -3.08 -2.95
C PHE A 64 -11.17 -4.04 -2.04
N ARG A 65 -11.60 -3.54 -0.86
CA ARG A 65 -12.46 -4.29 0.06
C ARG A 65 -13.82 -4.64 -0.57
N ASN A 66 -14.46 -3.69 -1.24
CA ASN A 66 -15.74 -3.94 -1.90
C ASN A 66 -15.57 -4.91 -3.06
N TYR A 67 -14.53 -4.71 -3.87
CA TYR A 67 -14.18 -5.60 -4.97
C TYR A 67 -14.01 -7.04 -4.49
N LEU A 68 -13.20 -7.27 -3.45
CA LEU A 68 -13.02 -8.61 -2.89
C LEU A 68 -14.34 -9.16 -2.35
N ARG A 69 -15.10 -8.38 -1.56
CA ARG A 69 -16.38 -8.84 -1.01
C ARG A 69 -17.36 -9.33 -2.09
N GLU A 70 -17.36 -8.69 -3.25
CA GLU A 70 -18.29 -9.00 -4.34
C GLU A 70 -17.79 -10.10 -5.29
N ASN A 71 -16.47 -10.29 -5.39
CA ASN A 71 -15.87 -11.16 -6.40
C ASN A 71 -15.05 -12.34 -5.83
N PHE A 72 -14.85 -12.43 -4.51
CA PHE A 72 -13.90 -13.39 -3.91
C PHE A 72 -14.10 -14.85 -4.33
N GLU A 73 -15.35 -15.29 -4.44
CA GLU A 73 -15.73 -16.65 -4.85
C GLU A 73 -15.47 -16.91 -6.33
N ASN A 74 -15.51 -15.87 -7.17
CA ASN A 74 -15.28 -15.97 -8.61
C ASN A 74 -13.80 -15.82 -8.99
N LEU A 75 -12.97 -15.30 -8.08
CA LEU A 75 -11.54 -15.18 -8.29
C LEU A 75 -10.86 -16.55 -8.19
N THR A 76 -10.10 -16.90 -9.22
CA THR A 76 -9.21 -18.06 -9.16
C THR A 76 -8.07 -17.80 -8.18
N TRP A 77 -7.36 -18.85 -7.77
CA TRP A 77 -6.15 -18.68 -6.98
C TRP A 77 -5.10 -17.84 -7.69
N ASN A 78 -4.98 -17.97 -9.01
CA ASN A 78 -4.08 -17.15 -9.82
C ASN A 78 -4.46 -15.67 -9.78
N ASP A 79 -5.75 -15.33 -9.84
CA ASP A 79 -6.19 -13.94 -9.72
C ASP A 79 -5.87 -13.37 -8.33
N LYS A 80 -6.13 -14.16 -7.27
CA LYS A 80 -5.78 -13.80 -5.88
C LYS A 80 -4.27 -13.58 -5.73
N PHE A 81 -3.46 -14.43 -6.37
CA PHE A 81 -2.01 -14.26 -6.41
C PHE A 81 -1.60 -12.98 -7.11
N ASN A 82 -2.14 -12.72 -8.30
CA ASN A 82 -1.80 -11.53 -9.09
C ASN A 82 -2.15 -10.23 -8.35
N LEU A 83 -3.28 -10.19 -7.66
CA LEU A 83 -3.65 -9.06 -6.79
C LEU A 83 -2.65 -8.89 -5.65
N ALA A 84 -2.30 -9.97 -4.94
CA ALA A 84 -1.31 -9.93 -3.86
C ALA A 84 0.08 -9.53 -4.38
N PHE A 85 0.44 -9.96 -5.58
CA PHE A 85 1.69 -9.64 -6.25
C PHE A 85 1.76 -8.15 -6.61
N GLN A 86 0.73 -7.59 -7.24
CA GLN A 86 0.64 -6.16 -7.55
C GLN A 86 0.75 -5.28 -6.30
N LEU A 87 0.04 -5.65 -5.23
CA LEU A 87 0.17 -4.96 -3.94
C LEU A 87 1.59 -5.06 -3.38
N SER A 88 2.22 -6.23 -3.51
CA SER A 88 3.59 -6.44 -3.06
C SER A 88 4.58 -5.60 -3.85
N CYS A 89 4.42 -5.47 -5.17
CA CYS A 89 5.23 -4.59 -6.01
C CYS A 89 5.09 -3.13 -5.60
N ALA A 90 3.85 -2.65 -5.40
CA ALA A 90 3.60 -1.28 -4.93
C ALA A 90 4.29 -1.01 -3.59
N VAL A 91 4.16 -1.93 -2.62
CA VAL A 91 4.79 -1.79 -1.30
C VAL A 91 6.32 -1.85 -1.39
N SER A 92 6.86 -2.73 -2.24
CA SER A 92 8.32 -2.79 -2.49
C SER A 92 8.83 -1.46 -3.01
N TYR A 93 8.16 -0.89 -4.01
CA TYR A 93 8.52 0.40 -4.60
C TYR A 93 8.48 1.53 -3.57
N LEU A 94 7.45 1.57 -2.72
CA LEU A 94 7.38 2.53 -1.61
C LEU A 94 8.58 2.39 -0.67
N HIS A 95 8.94 1.17 -0.30
CA HIS A 95 10.06 0.91 0.59
C HIS A 95 11.43 1.26 -0.03
N ASP A 96 11.61 1.04 -1.33
CA ASP A 96 12.83 1.44 -2.05
C ASP A 96 13.01 2.97 -2.04
N GLU A 97 11.91 3.72 -2.14
CA GLU A 97 11.87 5.18 -1.96
C GLU A 97 11.91 5.62 -0.48
N LYS A 98 12.11 4.68 0.46
CA LYS A 98 12.13 4.90 1.92
C LYS A 98 10.83 5.48 2.47
N ILE A 99 9.71 5.18 1.82
CA ILE A 99 8.36 5.59 2.20
C ILE A 99 7.65 4.42 2.86
N VAL A 100 7.15 4.63 4.08
CA VAL A 100 6.26 3.69 4.75
C VAL A 100 4.82 4.07 4.41
N HIS A 101 4.01 3.13 3.91
CA HIS A 101 2.62 3.40 3.50
C HIS A 101 1.73 3.93 4.66
N ARG A 102 2.05 3.57 5.92
CA ARG A 102 1.38 3.99 7.19
C ARG A 102 -0.07 3.53 7.40
N ASP A 103 -0.85 3.42 6.33
CA ASP A 103 -2.26 3.02 6.39
C ASP A 103 -2.53 1.57 5.97
N LEU A 104 -1.48 0.78 5.74
CA LEU A 104 -1.61 -0.69 5.65
C LEU A 104 -1.90 -1.25 7.04
N HIS A 105 -3.13 -1.05 7.51
CA HIS A 105 -3.62 -1.55 8.79
C HIS A 105 -4.38 -2.85 8.59
N SER A 106 -3.76 -3.95 9.00
CA SER A 106 -4.45 -5.18 9.34
C SER A 106 -4.69 -5.16 10.84
N ASN A 107 -5.87 -4.74 11.28
CA ASN A 107 -6.24 -4.71 12.71
C ASN A 107 -6.09 -6.07 13.43
N ASN A 108 -5.85 -7.16 12.70
CA ASN A 108 -5.63 -8.51 13.22
C ASN A 108 -4.15 -8.88 13.46
N ILE A 109 -3.17 -8.15 12.87
CA ILE A 109 -1.73 -8.49 13.03
C ILE A 109 -1.18 -8.07 14.40
N SER A 110 -1.74 -7.02 15.00
CA SER A 110 -1.25 -6.46 16.28
C SER A 110 -1.44 -7.39 17.48
N GLN A 111 -2.29 -8.42 17.36
CA GLN A 111 -2.55 -9.38 18.44
C GLN A 111 -1.66 -10.64 18.35
N GLY A 112 -0.75 -10.72 17.37
CA GLY A 112 0.09 -11.91 17.16
C GLY A 112 -0.69 -13.14 16.69
N LEU A 113 -1.97 -12.96 16.32
CA LEU A 113 -2.81 -14.02 15.79
C LEU A 113 -2.34 -14.33 14.36
N LYS A 114 -1.86 -15.56 14.16
CA LYS A 114 -1.61 -16.10 12.82
C LYS A 114 -2.94 -16.58 12.26
N GLU A 115 -3.27 -16.17 11.04
CA GLU A 115 -4.45 -16.68 10.36
C GLU A 115 -4.33 -18.20 10.17
N THR A 116 -5.42 -18.94 10.40
CA THR A 116 -5.50 -20.34 10.01
C THR A 116 -5.67 -20.41 8.50
N PRO A 117 -4.96 -21.30 7.79
CA PRO A 117 -5.14 -21.48 6.36
C PRO A 117 -6.62 -21.62 5.99
N ILE A 118 -7.07 -20.81 5.03
CA ILE A 118 -8.44 -20.91 4.52
C ILE A 118 -8.60 -22.30 3.88
N PRO A 119 -9.67 -23.06 4.17
CA PRO A 119 -9.91 -24.35 3.55
C PRO A 119 -9.79 -24.28 2.03
N ASN A 120 -9.21 -25.32 1.42
CA ASN A 120 -8.96 -25.42 -0.03
C ASN A 120 -7.92 -24.42 -0.60
N THR A 121 -7.10 -23.79 0.25
CA THR A 121 -5.92 -23.03 -0.22
C THR A 121 -4.85 -23.99 -0.76
N PRO A 122 -4.32 -23.77 -1.98
CA PRO A 122 -3.24 -24.57 -2.53
C PRO A 122 -1.98 -24.51 -1.67
N GLU A 123 -1.26 -25.63 -1.54
CA GLU A 123 -0.10 -25.76 -0.66
C GLU A 123 0.99 -24.71 -0.93
N ASP A 124 1.25 -24.42 -2.21
CA ASP A 124 2.23 -23.40 -2.59
C ASP A 124 1.86 -22.00 -2.06
N TYR A 125 0.56 -21.69 -1.98
CA TYR A 125 0.07 -20.43 -1.44
C TYR A 125 0.18 -20.40 0.08
N ILE A 126 -0.15 -21.51 0.75
CA ILE A 126 0.04 -21.68 2.20
C ILE A 126 1.50 -21.43 2.56
N LYS A 127 2.42 -22.01 1.79
CA LYS A 127 3.84 -21.86 1.99
C LYS A 127 4.30 -20.41 1.88
N ILE A 128 3.78 -19.65 0.91
CA ILE A 128 4.15 -18.24 0.71
C ILE A 128 3.91 -17.41 1.97
N TYR A 129 2.67 -17.37 2.48
CA TYR A 129 2.40 -16.52 3.66
C TYR A 129 3.01 -17.13 4.92
N THR A 130 3.06 -18.44 5.09
CA THR A 130 3.66 -19.07 6.28
C THR A 130 5.14 -18.70 6.43
N GLU A 131 5.89 -18.69 5.32
CA GLU A 131 7.30 -18.30 5.34
C GLU A 131 7.49 -16.78 5.58
N CYS A 132 6.58 -15.93 5.10
CA CYS A 132 6.56 -14.50 5.42
C CYS A 132 6.36 -14.23 6.93
N TRP A 133 5.69 -15.15 7.62
CA TRP A 133 5.41 -15.11 9.05
C TRP A 133 6.39 -15.93 9.91
N ASN A 134 7.61 -16.15 9.42
CA ASN A 134 8.64 -16.84 10.19
C ASN A 134 8.90 -16.11 11.53
N ASN A 135 9.00 -16.86 12.62
CA ASN A 135 9.22 -16.26 13.94
C ASN A 135 10.56 -15.52 13.99
N GLU A 136 11.57 -16.06 13.32
CA GLU A 136 12.89 -15.46 13.18
C GLU A 136 12.89 -14.42 12.04
N PRO A 137 13.10 -13.13 12.33
CA PRO A 137 13.05 -12.07 11.31
C PRO A 137 14.05 -12.29 10.18
N ILE A 138 15.23 -12.84 10.47
CA ILE A 138 16.26 -13.13 9.47
C ILE A 138 15.84 -14.20 8.45
N ASN A 139 14.92 -15.07 8.85
CA ASN A 139 14.39 -16.13 7.98
C ASN A 139 13.15 -15.67 7.21
N ARG A 140 12.66 -14.45 7.46
CA ARG A 140 11.57 -13.89 6.67
C ARG A 140 12.12 -13.48 5.31
N PRO A 141 11.48 -13.93 4.23
CA PRO A 141 11.87 -13.57 2.88
C PRO A 141 11.66 -12.07 2.65
N THR A 142 12.53 -11.44 1.86
CA THR A 142 12.24 -10.11 1.33
C THR A 142 11.14 -10.18 0.28
N ILE A 143 10.44 -9.07 0.10
CA ILE A 143 9.37 -8.96 -0.91
C ILE A 143 9.92 -9.26 -2.32
N ILE A 144 11.14 -8.80 -2.61
CA ILE A 144 11.86 -9.06 -3.87
C ILE A 144 12.12 -10.56 -4.05
N GLN A 145 12.66 -11.25 -3.04
CA GLN A 145 12.91 -12.70 -3.12
C GLN A 145 11.63 -13.49 -3.42
N ARG A 146 10.48 -13.05 -2.89
CA ARG A 146 9.18 -13.69 -3.15
C ARG A 146 8.66 -13.41 -4.55
N ILE A 147 8.68 -12.14 -4.96
CA ILE A 147 8.28 -11.70 -6.30
C ILE A 147 9.06 -12.51 -7.36
N THR A 148 10.39 -12.61 -7.22
CA THR A 148 11.25 -13.32 -8.18
C THR A 148 11.05 -14.84 -8.15
N SER A 149 11.01 -15.45 -6.95
CA SER A 149 10.89 -16.91 -6.81
C SER A 149 9.54 -17.43 -7.32
N ASN A 150 8.45 -16.69 -7.09
CA ASN A 150 7.12 -17.11 -7.52
C ASN A 150 6.89 -16.86 -9.01
N ASN A 151 7.33 -15.72 -9.57
CA ASN A 151 7.26 -15.50 -11.03
C ASN A 151 7.91 -16.65 -11.79
N SER A 152 9.10 -17.08 -11.37
CA SER A 152 9.81 -18.19 -12.03
C SER A 152 9.11 -19.56 -11.95
N LYS A 153 8.22 -19.76 -10.97
CA LYS A 153 7.46 -21.00 -10.79
C LYS A 153 6.17 -21.00 -11.60
N PHE A 154 5.44 -19.87 -11.64
CA PHE A 154 4.17 -19.79 -12.36
C PHE A 154 4.35 -19.79 -13.89
N TYR A 155 5.38 -19.14 -14.42
CA TYR A 155 5.70 -19.22 -15.85
C TYR A 155 6.22 -20.60 -16.31
N LYS A 156 6.56 -21.51 -15.39
CA LYS A 156 6.91 -22.90 -15.73
C LYS A 156 5.70 -23.82 -15.87
N VAL A 157 4.53 -23.42 -15.39
CA VAL A 157 3.30 -24.25 -15.45
C VAL A 157 2.55 -24.07 -16.77
N GLU A 158 2.86 -23.02 -17.55
CA GLU A 158 2.20 -22.73 -18.85
C GLU A 158 2.84 -23.41 -20.07
N TYR A 159 3.91 -24.20 -19.90
CA TYR A 159 4.49 -25.00 -20.97
C TYR A 159 4.61 -26.47 -20.55
N ASN A 160 3.53 -27.24 -20.73
CA ASN A 160 3.55 -28.68 -21.01
C ASN A 160 2.26 -29.08 -21.73
#